data_AF-A0AAI8VW38-F1
#
_entry.id   AF-A0AAI8VW38-F1
#
_cell.length_a   1.000
_cell.length_b   1.000
_cell.length_c   1.000
_cell.angle_alpha   90.00
_cell.angle_beta   90.00
_cell.angle_gamma   90.00
#
_symmetry.space_group_name_H-M   'P 1'
#
loop_
_entity.id
_entity.type
_entity.pdbx_description
1 polymer ?
#
loop_
_entity_poly.entity_id
_entity_poly.type
_entity_poly.pdbx_seq_one_letter_code
_entity_poly.pdbx_strand_id
1 'polypeptide(L)'
;MDEATAGFQKLSLGRRYVGFADDSVNEPIKPYPTDTPRYLFRIFSAKSAGENNSQWVKSEDARDGHFTDIFTRDDQDNVAIALNEHLRWMSHKSRGDPFTSWTTSLVFALQHAIYKRNTESTGLEEIHLCIIDTTKYPNGTFRQDLDLISAFQDKVNDEHPTLCHPQRTNWGTRGLGNLYALRHKMHKTWSGYFYFGEYLSQGQVDLKGRCYIVSCDRVINHHLFQLMPGFKANYLDEGDPEWANAVVRLREPFYADYQPGATEPADLQAAETISCQFEAPWRLPMLLNLLALRPCRADDPAIISHVSRIIHNDNAHRASLKARVVANDSIPEVQLFSKIVNAINKSEEVRWVEDIQRQINTPEVAAQSVNRNSDPQHIDITTIKFDSKQLDALKAIERRLDEIVVSIRGSEKQVDELCDRLQTVVGRHSVDDDELTEITGIVKERFNAEIVRFEEASALKNAVPVVVLGGAGVFEGEV
;
A
#
# COMPACT_ATOMS: atom_id res chain seq x y z
N MET A 1 42.89 14.63 -11.09
CA MET A 1 41.70 14.06 -11.75
C MET A 1 41.66 12.64 -11.24
N ASP A 2 41.10 12.52 -10.04
CA ASP A 2 41.65 11.68 -8.98
C ASP A 2 40.88 10.37 -8.82
N GLU A 3 41.60 9.36 -8.33
CA GLU A 3 41.21 8.01 -7.89
C GLU A 3 40.07 7.95 -6.85
N ALA A 4 39.32 9.04 -6.65
CA ALA A 4 38.12 9.12 -5.84
C ALA A 4 36.86 8.55 -6.54
N THR A 5 36.88 8.27 -7.85
CA THR A 5 35.67 7.85 -8.60
C THR A 5 35.49 6.33 -8.68
N ALA A 6 36.46 5.51 -8.25
CA ALA A 6 36.43 4.05 -8.42
C ALA A 6 35.71 3.28 -7.28
N GLY A 7 35.30 3.95 -6.19
CA GLY A 7 34.68 3.33 -5.01
C GLY A 7 33.14 3.22 -5.04
N PHE A 8 32.46 3.64 -6.11
CA PHE A 8 31.03 3.97 -6.09
C PHE A 8 30.07 2.93 -6.73
N GLN A 9 30.48 1.66 -6.88
CA GLN A 9 29.72 0.64 -7.64
C GLN A 9 29.01 -0.47 -6.84
N LYS A 10 28.84 -0.36 -5.52
CA LYS A 10 28.17 -1.42 -4.75
C LYS A 10 27.00 -0.87 -3.93
N LEU A 11 25.82 -1.48 -4.12
CA LEU A 11 24.91 -2.01 -3.06
C LEU A 11 23.40 -1.78 -3.37
N SER A 12 22.65 -2.89 -3.50
CA SER A 12 21.20 -3.00 -3.30
C SER A 12 20.89 -4.37 -2.68
N LEU A 13 19.89 -4.38 -1.79
CA LEU A 13 19.44 -5.49 -0.96
C LEU A 13 18.73 -6.59 -1.78
N GLY A 14 19.52 -7.35 -2.53
CA GLY A 14 19.06 -8.44 -3.39
C GLY A 14 19.76 -8.42 -4.74
N ARG A 15 21.04 -8.81 -4.75
CA ARG A 15 21.93 -9.01 -5.92
C ARG A 15 21.59 -8.21 -7.20
N ARG A 16 22.37 -7.13 -7.36
CA ARG A 16 22.65 -6.26 -8.52
C ARG A 16 21.85 -4.95 -8.57
N TYR A 17 22.52 -3.90 -8.07
CA TYR A 17 22.34 -2.46 -8.31
C TYR A 17 21.02 -1.81 -7.83
N VAL A 18 21.09 -0.67 -7.14
CA VAL A 18 20.62 0.67 -7.55
C VAL A 18 21.01 1.67 -6.44
N GLY A 19 22.11 2.41 -6.65
CA GLY A 19 22.05 3.88 -6.54
C GLY A 19 21.67 4.45 -7.91
N PHE A 20 21.56 5.77 -8.05
CA PHE A 20 21.19 6.55 -9.26
C PHE A 20 19.69 6.94 -9.29
N ALA A 21 19.26 8.18 -9.56
CA ALA A 21 19.93 9.35 -10.15
C ALA A 21 20.73 9.04 -11.43
N ASP A 22 20.11 8.36 -12.40
CA ASP A 22 20.36 8.56 -13.84
C ASP A 22 19.30 7.85 -14.71
N ASP A 23 18.89 8.49 -15.80
CA ASP A 23 17.73 8.19 -16.67
C ASP A 23 18.03 7.15 -17.77
N SER A 24 18.82 6.11 -17.52
CA SER A 24 19.02 5.07 -18.55
C SER A 24 19.23 3.67 -18.00
N VAL A 25 18.22 2.81 -18.19
CA VAL A 25 18.29 1.48 -18.87
C VAL A 25 16.87 0.89 -18.91
N ASN A 26 16.37 0.63 -20.13
CA ASN A 26 15.13 -0.10 -20.42
C ASN A 26 15.38 -1.63 -20.37
N GLU A 27 15.28 -2.26 -19.20
CA GLU A 27 14.97 -3.70 -19.14
C GLU A 27 13.72 -3.96 -18.29
N PRO A 28 12.83 -4.89 -18.70
CA PRO A 28 11.58 -5.13 -18.00
C PRO A 28 11.86 -5.81 -16.66
N ILE A 29 11.61 -5.08 -15.58
CA ILE A 29 11.63 -5.58 -14.20
C ILE A 29 10.62 -6.75 -14.11
N LYS A 30 11.11 -7.96 -13.80
CA LYS A 30 10.20 -9.05 -13.40
C LYS A 30 9.59 -8.69 -12.05
N PRO A 31 8.26 -8.59 -11.91
CA PRO A 31 7.62 -8.24 -10.66
C PRO A 31 7.72 -9.41 -9.70
N TYR A 32 8.68 -9.38 -8.78
CA TYR A 32 8.48 -10.05 -7.50
C TYR A 32 7.35 -9.28 -6.80
N PRO A 33 6.28 -9.94 -6.30
CA PRO A 33 5.33 -9.29 -5.43
C PRO A 33 6.10 -8.82 -4.20
N THR A 34 6.36 -7.52 -4.12
CA THR A 34 6.96 -6.94 -2.92
C THR A 34 5.90 -6.87 -1.83
N ASP A 35 6.14 -7.44 -0.65
CA ASP A 35 5.24 -7.30 0.50
C ASP A 35 5.28 -5.90 1.13
N THR A 36 5.73 -4.89 0.37
CA THR A 36 5.75 -3.50 0.77
C THR A 36 4.43 -2.82 0.39
N PRO A 37 3.72 -2.19 1.32
CA PRO A 37 2.51 -1.42 1.02
C PRO A 37 2.87 -0.18 0.21
N ARG A 38 1.94 0.25 -0.65
CA ARG A 38 2.18 1.39 -1.56
C ARG A 38 2.52 2.68 -0.82
N TYR A 39 1.84 2.96 0.29
CA TYR A 39 2.05 4.20 1.03
C TYR A 39 2.70 3.91 2.39
N LEU A 40 3.73 4.68 2.70
CA LEU A 40 4.37 4.70 4.01
C LEU A 40 4.44 6.14 4.50
N PHE A 41 4.37 6.29 5.82
CA PHE A 41 4.39 7.56 6.53
C PHE A 41 5.65 7.67 7.38
N ARG A 42 6.18 8.89 7.52
CA ARG A 42 7.24 9.23 8.46
C ARG A 42 6.94 10.57 9.10
N ILE A 43 7.13 10.64 10.42
CA ILE A 43 7.16 11.91 11.15
C ILE A 43 8.60 12.29 11.39
N PHE A 44 8.95 13.54 11.13
CA PHE A 44 10.26 14.06 11.49
C PHE A 44 10.21 15.54 11.93
N SER A 45 11.21 15.92 12.71
CA SER A 45 11.51 17.30 13.10
C SER A 45 13.01 17.55 12.92
N ALA A 46 13.48 18.76 13.19
CA ALA A 46 14.92 19.06 13.20
C ALA A 46 15.72 18.23 14.24
N LYS A 47 15.05 17.65 15.24
CA LYS A 47 15.66 16.78 16.26
C LYS A 47 15.60 15.29 15.93
N SER A 48 14.92 14.91 14.85
CA SER A 48 14.94 13.53 14.38
C SER A 48 16.36 13.14 13.96
N ALA A 49 16.78 11.92 14.32
CA ALA A 49 18.07 11.37 13.93
C ALA A 49 18.26 11.35 12.40
N GLY A 50 19.54 11.46 11.99
CA GLY A 50 19.95 11.48 10.59
C GLY A 50 19.80 12.86 9.92
N GLU A 51 19.50 12.87 8.63
CA GLU A 51 19.17 14.08 7.86
C GLU A 51 17.76 13.92 7.26
N ASN A 52 16.88 14.89 7.48
CA ASN A 52 15.49 14.84 7.01
C ASN A 52 15.14 16.19 6.38
N ASN A 53 14.91 16.24 5.06
CA ASN A 53 14.49 17.45 4.35
C ASN A 53 13.61 17.10 3.14
N SER A 54 13.28 18.08 2.30
CA SER A 54 12.42 17.89 1.13
C SER A 54 13.05 17.10 -0.02
N GLN A 55 14.35 16.84 0.05
CA GLN A 55 15.10 16.11 -0.98
C GLN A 55 15.50 14.73 -0.51
N TRP A 56 15.90 14.57 0.75
CA TRP A 56 16.48 13.33 1.26
C TRP A 56 15.98 13.01 2.66
N VAL A 57 15.89 11.70 2.90
CA VAL A 57 15.93 11.13 4.26
C VAL A 57 17.15 10.24 4.35
N LYS A 58 18.07 10.55 5.26
CA LYS A 58 19.30 9.79 5.50
C LYS A 58 19.31 9.28 6.93
N SER A 59 19.76 8.05 7.11
CA SER A 59 20.14 7.53 8.43
C SER A 59 21.35 8.27 8.98
N GLU A 60 21.69 8.07 10.26
CA GLU A 60 22.89 8.68 10.86
C GLU A 60 24.16 8.21 10.15
N ASP A 61 24.27 6.90 9.89
CA ASP A 61 25.38 6.33 9.15
C ASP A 61 25.53 6.97 7.75
N ALA A 62 24.44 7.10 6.99
CA ALA A 62 24.48 7.67 5.65
C ALA A 62 24.81 9.17 5.63
N ARG A 63 24.34 9.93 6.62
CA ARG A 63 24.75 11.33 6.80
C ARG A 63 26.27 11.44 6.95
N ASP A 64 26.87 10.46 7.64
CA ASP A 64 28.31 10.42 7.91
C ASP A 64 29.08 9.67 6.80
N GLY A 65 28.42 9.31 5.69
CA GLY A 65 29.03 8.72 4.49
C GLY A 65 29.11 7.20 4.49
N HIS A 66 28.47 6.53 5.44
CA HIS A 66 28.44 5.06 5.56
C HIS A 66 27.19 4.47 4.90
N PHE A 67 27.37 3.77 3.77
CA PHE A 67 26.28 3.22 2.96
C PHE A 67 26.28 1.68 2.87
N THR A 68 27.04 0.99 3.73
CA THR A 68 27.26 -0.45 3.62
C THR A 68 26.01 -1.27 3.93
N ASP A 69 25.56 -2.08 2.97
CA ASP A 69 24.39 -2.96 3.07
C ASP A 69 24.50 -3.88 4.28
N ILE A 70 23.52 -3.78 5.18
CA ILE A 70 23.49 -4.49 6.46
C ILE A 70 23.59 -6.01 6.33
N PHE A 71 23.16 -6.63 5.23
CA PHE A 71 23.25 -8.09 5.02
C PHE A 71 24.60 -8.53 4.47
N THR A 72 25.42 -7.59 3.98
CA THR A 72 26.74 -7.87 3.42
C THR A 72 27.88 -7.55 4.39
N ARG A 73 27.55 -6.93 5.52
CA ARG A 73 28.50 -6.56 6.57
C ARG A 73 29.06 -7.80 7.25
N ASP A 74 30.37 -7.83 7.48
CA ASP A 74 31.01 -8.93 8.23
C ASP A 74 30.63 -8.91 9.73
N ASP A 75 30.18 -7.75 10.24
CA ASP A 75 29.78 -7.52 11.63
C ASP A 75 28.26 -7.67 11.86
N GLN A 76 27.71 -8.83 11.50
CA GLN A 76 26.26 -9.12 11.60
C GLN A 76 25.70 -8.97 13.04
N ASP A 77 26.52 -9.20 14.06
CA ASP A 77 26.19 -8.97 15.46
C ASP A 77 25.98 -7.47 15.78
N ASN A 78 26.87 -6.60 15.28
CA ASN A 78 26.72 -5.15 15.42
C ASN A 78 25.47 -4.64 14.70
N VAL A 79 25.15 -5.20 13.52
CA VAL A 79 23.92 -4.86 12.79
C VAL A 79 22.68 -5.23 13.62
N ALA A 80 22.66 -6.43 14.21
CA ALA A 80 21.56 -6.85 15.08
C ALA A 80 21.42 -5.94 16.31
N ILE A 81 22.53 -5.55 16.94
CA ILE A 81 22.55 -4.59 18.05
C ILE A 81 21.99 -3.23 17.62
N ALA A 82 22.47 -2.67 16.51
CA ALA A 82 21.99 -1.41 15.96
C ALA A 82 20.48 -1.45 15.66
N LEU A 83 20.00 -2.55 15.08
CA LEU A 83 18.57 -2.75 14.81
C LEU A 83 17.75 -2.77 16.11
N ASN A 84 18.22 -3.47 17.14
CA ASN A 84 17.53 -3.52 18.44
C ASN A 84 17.51 -2.16 19.13
N GLU A 85 18.60 -1.41 19.09
CA GLU A 85 18.69 -0.05 19.63
C GLU A 85 17.78 0.93 18.88
N HIS A 86 17.75 0.84 17.54
CA HIS A 86 16.89 1.65 16.67
C HIS A 86 15.40 1.42 16.96
N LEU A 87 14.95 0.16 16.94
CA LEU A 87 13.54 -0.21 17.15
C LEU A 87 13.05 0.07 18.59
N ARG A 88 13.98 0.21 19.54
CA ARG A 88 13.69 0.64 20.92
C ARG A 88 13.79 2.15 21.12
N TRP A 89 14.07 2.89 20.05
CA TRP A 89 14.14 4.35 20.07
C TRP A 89 15.16 4.85 21.10
N MET A 90 16.28 4.14 21.23
CA MET A 90 17.33 4.52 22.19
C MET A 90 17.97 5.83 21.75
N SER A 91 18.14 6.76 22.71
CA SER A 91 18.78 8.06 22.48
C SER A 91 20.27 7.93 22.16
N HIS A 92 20.92 6.89 22.68
CA HIS A 92 22.31 6.57 22.41
C HIS A 92 22.39 5.21 21.71
N LYS A 93 23.05 5.18 20.54
CA LYS A 93 23.24 3.97 19.74
C LYS A 93 24.72 3.63 19.71
N SER A 94 25.07 2.42 20.12
CA SER A 94 26.46 2.02 20.37
C SER A 94 27.20 1.61 19.10
N ARG A 95 26.48 1.27 18.01
CA ARG A 95 27.04 0.72 16.77
C ARG A 95 26.74 1.54 15.51
N GLY A 96 26.36 2.81 15.68
CA GLY A 96 25.80 3.62 14.61
C GLY A 96 24.32 3.32 14.36
N ASP A 97 23.76 3.93 13.32
CA ASP A 97 22.38 3.71 12.89
C ASP A 97 22.25 3.77 11.37
N PRO A 98 22.21 2.61 10.70
CA PRO A 98 21.99 2.54 9.26
C PRO A 98 20.52 2.67 8.88
N PHE A 99 19.60 2.78 9.84
CA PHE A 99 18.17 2.65 9.61
C PHE A 99 17.41 3.99 9.63
N THR A 100 16.24 3.96 9.02
CA THR A 100 15.26 5.04 9.05
C THR A 100 13.88 4.41 9.12
N SER A 101 13.12 4.71 10.18
CA SER A 101 11.75 4.23 10.37
C SER A 101 10.72 4.91 9.47
N TRP A 102 9.82 4.07 8.98
CA TRP A 102 8.58 4.38 8.28
C TRP A 102 7.46 3.56 8.91
N THR A 103 6.21 3.96 8.72
CA THR A 103 5.05 3.20 9.21
C THR A 103 3.93 3.17 8.19
N THR A 104 3.13 2.10 8.19
CA THR A 104 1.88 2.03 7.43
C THR A 104 0.70 2.65 8.17
N SER A 105 0.82 2.86 9.48
CA SER A 105 -0.26 3.33 10.33
C SER A 105 -0.26 4.85 10.42
N LEU A 106 -1.27 5.49 9.80
CA LEU A 106 -1.48 6.93 9.97
C LEU A 106 -1.83 7.28 11.41
N VAL A 107 -2.56 6.40 12.14
CA VAL A 107 -2.87 6.58 13.58
C VAL A 107 -1.57 6.71 14.37
N PHE A 108 -0.64 5.79 14.16
CA PHE A 108 0.68 5.81 14.79
C PHE A 108 1.46 7.07 14.42
N ALA A 109 1.52 7.42 13.13
CA ALA A 109 2.24 8.60 12.68
C ALA A 109 1.71 9.88 13.36
N LEU A 110 0.39 10.09 13.37
CA LEU A 110 -0.20 11.28 14.00
C LEU A 110 0.01 11.30 15.51
N GLN A 111 -0.10 10.15 16.19
CA GLN A 111 0.19 10.07 17.62
C GLN A 111 1.67 10.35 17.92
N HIS A 112 2.57 9.89 17.05
CA HIS A 112 4.00 10.16 17.15
C HIS A 112 4.33 11.65 16.95
N ALA A 113 3.60 12.35 16.08
CA ALA A 113 3.74 13.81 15.95
C ALA A 113 3.36 14.55 17.24
N ILE A 114 2.26 14.16 17.90
CA ILE A 114 1.85 14.70 19.20
C ILE A 114 2.90 14.39 20.27
N TYR A 115 3.41 13.16 20.30
CA TYR A 115 4.50 12.76 21.19
C TYR A 115 5.74 13.64 21.01
N LYS A 116 6.21 13.84 19.77
CA LYS A 116 7.37 14.68 19.48
C LYS A 116 7.14 16.12 19.92
N ARG A 117 5.96 16.70 19.66
CA ARG A 117 5.62 18.06 20.15
C ARG A 117 5.86 18.19 21.66
N ASN A 118 5.33 17.25 22.43
CA ASN A 118 5.37 17.30 23.89
C ASN A 118 6.80 17.05 24.41
N THR A 119 7.52 16.08 23.84
CA THR A 119 8.87 15.69 24.30
C THR A 119 9.99 16.58 23.79
N GLU A 120 9.84 17.15 22.60
CA GLU A 120 10.84 18.01 21.99
C GLU A 120 10.60 19.49 22.30
N SER A 121 9.47 19.84 22.92
CA SER A 121 9.06 21.25 23.10
C SER A 121 9.10 22.02 21.78
N THR A 122 8.66 21.36 20.71
CA THR A 122 8.71 21.85 19.33
C THR A 122 7.27 22.03 18.81
N GLY A 123 7.00 23.15 18.14
CA GLY A 123 5.68 23.44 17.55
C GLY A 123 5.30 22.44 16.45
N LEU A 124 4.00 22.25 16.22
CA LEU A 124 3.51 21.35 15.16
C LEU A 124 3.85 21.84 13.75
N GLU A 125 4.15 23.12 13.59
CA GLU A 125 4.63 23.76 12.38
C GLU A 125 6.06 23.34 12.01
N GLU A 126 6.85 22.89 12.98
CA GLU A 126 8.23 22.40 12.80
C GLU A 126 8.31 20.86 12.71
N ILE A 127 7.20 20.17 12.98
CA ILE A 127 7.05 18.72 12.85
C ILE A 127 6.37 18.43 11.52
N HIS A 128 6.90 17.48 10.76
CA HIS A 128 6.47 17.21 9.40
C HIS A 128 5.98 15.77 9.25
N LEU A 129 4.86 15.62 8.54
CA LEU A 129 4.37 14.36 8.03
C LEU A 129 4.83 14.20 6.58
N CYS A 130 5.59 13.16 6.32
CA CYS A 130 5.99 12.72 4.98
C CYS A 130 5.20 11.46 4.61
N ILE A 131 4.57 11.49 3.43
CA ILE A 131 4.01 10.31 2.77
C ILE A 131 4.84 10.00 1.52
N ILE A 132 5.16 8.73 1.29
CA ILE A 132 5.86 8.26 0.08
C ILE A 132 5.02 7.23 -0.68
N ASP A 133 5.29 7.10 -1.99
CA ASP A 133 4.76 6.03 -2.84
C ASP A 133 5.89 5.03 -3.11
N THR A 134 5.87 3.90 -2.39
CA THR A 134 6.92 2.88 -2.41
C THR A 134 7.08 2.23 -3.79
N THR A 135 6.08 2.32 -4.67
CA THR A 135 6.17 1.82 -6.05
C THR A 135 7.12 2.64 -6.92
N LYS A 136 7.50 3.85 -6.47
CA LYS A 136 8.47 4.72 -7.14
C LYS A 136 9.92 4.45 -6.71
N TYR A 137 10.16 3.41 -5.92
CA TYR A 137 11.47 3.05 -5.39
C TYR A 137 11.86 1.64 -5.85
N PRO A 138 13.17 1.34 -5.95
CA PRO A 138 13.62 -0.02 -6.20
C PRO A 138 13.06 -1.00 -5.18
N ASN A 139 12.74 -2.20 -5.63
CA ASN A 139 12.30 -3.29 -4.75
C ASN A 139 13.35 -3.55 -3.65
N GLY A 140 12.89 -3.75 -2.41
CA GLY A 140 13.76 -3.96 -1.26
C GLY A 140 14.27 -2.70 -0.57
N THR A 141 13.92 -1.49 -1.06
CA THR A 141 14.24 -0.22 -0.37
C THR A 141 13.64 -0.15 1.03
N PHE A 142 12.43 -0.67 1.20
CA PHE A 142 11.72 -0.71 2.48
C PHE A 142 11.49 -2.16 2.90
N ARG A 143 11.91 -2.51 4.11
CA ARG A 143 11.77 -3.85 4.69
C ARG A 143 10.96 -3.78 5.97
N GLN A 144 10.06 -4.73 6.17
CA GLN A 144 9.29 -4.79 7.40
C GLN A 144 10.21 -5.07 8.59
N ASP A 145 9.96 -4.42 9.73
CA ASP A 145 10.76 -4.64 10.94
C ASP A 145 10.77 -6.11 11.38
N LEU A 146 9.63 -6.81 11.26
CA LEU A 146 9.50 -8.24 11.59
C LEU A 146 10.42 -9.13 10.75
N ASP A 147 10.56 -8.84 9.45
CA ASP A 147 11.47 -9.58 8.57
C ASP A 147 12.94 -9.38 9.00
N LEU A 148 13.29 -8.14 9.33
CA LEU A 148 14.64 -7.80 9.81
C LEU A 148 14.92 -8.42 11.18
N ILE A 149 13.98 -8.35 12.11
CA ILE A 149 14.08 -9.01 13.42
C ILE A 149 14.32 -10.51 13.21
N SER A 150 13.54 -11.16 12.36
CA SER A 150 13.68 -12.59 12.06
C SER A 150 15.06 -12.93 11.49
N ALA A 151 15.58 -12.10 10.58
CA ALA A 151 16.89 -12.31 9.95
C ALA A 151 18.09 -12.12 10.90
N PHE A 152 17.97 -11.25 11.91
CA PHE A 152 19.09 -10.83 12.77
C PHE A 152 19.01 -11.30 14.22
N GLN A 153 17.89 -11.89 14.68
CA GLN A 153 17.69 -12.21 16.10
C GLN A 153 18.68 -13.21 16.70
N ASP A 154 19.24 -14.10 15.88
CA ASP A 154 20.18 -15.17 16.26
C ASP A 154 21.65 -14.77 16.10
N LYS A 155 21.94 -13.53 15.67
CA LYS A 155 23.30 -13.08 15.38
C LYS A 155 24.09 -12.63 16.60
N VAL A 156 23.44 -12.52 17.75
CA VAL A 156 24.05 -12.11 19.01
C VAL A 156 23.77 -13.17 20.06
N ASN A 157 24.79 -13.51 20.85
CA ASN A 157 24.67 -14.49 21.92
C ASN A 157 23.74 -13.96 23.04
N ASP A 158 22.87 -14.81 23.59
CA ASP A 158 21.91 -14.45 24.65
C ASP A 158 22.56 -13.83 25.89
N GLU A 159 23.81 -14.17 26.21
CA GLU A 159 24.55 -13.62 27.35
C GLU A 159 25.21 -12.25 27.04
N HIS A 160 25.13 -11.78 25.80
CA HIS A 160 25.70 -10.49 25.43
C HIS A 160 25.02 -9.37 26.24
N PRO A 161 25.79 -8.50 26.91
CA PRO A 161 25.22 -7.42 27.72
C PRO A 161 24.46 -6.42 26.83
N THR A 162 23.27 -6.01 27.26
CA THR A 162 22.48 -4.98 26.59
C THR A 162 22.41 -3.73 27.46
N LEU A 163 22.59 -2.57 26.84
CA LEU A 163 22.49 -1.27 27.52
C LEU A 163 21.03 -0.81 27.48
N CYS A 164 20.20 -1.34 28.36
CA CYS A 164 18.85 -0.84 28.59
C CYS A 164 18.81 -0.14 29.95
N HIS A 165 18.87 1.19 29.96
CA HIS A 165 18.84 2.00 31.18
C HIS A 165 17.68 1.60 32.11
N PRO A 166 17.84 1.49 33.45
CA PRO A 166 19.05 1.56 34.28
C PRO A 166 19.63 0.19 34.66
N GLN A 167 19.15 -0.91 34.08
CA GLN A 167 19.49 -2.28 34.49
C GLN A 167 20.32 -2.97 33.41
N ARG A 168 21.48 -3.52 33.78
CA ARG A 168 22.19 -4.44 32.88
C ARG A 168 21.31 -5.65 32.64
N THR A 169 20.86 -5.79 31.41
CA THR A 169 20.16 -6.97 30.91
C THR A 169 21.07 -7.71 29.94
N ASN A 170 20.63 -8.87 29.48
CA ASN A 170 21.32 -9.65 28.46
C ASN A 170 20.47 -9.68 27.17
N TRP A 171 21.06 -10.17 26.08
CA TRP A 171 20.39 -10.25 24.80
C TRP A 171 19.19 -11.19 24.84
N GLY A 172 19.25 -12.31 25.57
CA GLY A 172 18.12 -13.23 25.67
C GLY A 172 16.85 -12.58 26.25
N THR A 173 16.99 -11.57 27.10
CA THR A 173 15.85 -10.86 27.72
C THR A 173 15.43 -9.59 26.99
N ARG A 174 16.34 -8.91 26.30
CA ARG A 174 16.12 -7.57 25.70
C ARG A 174 16.56 -7.43 24.24
N GLY A 175 16.95 -8.51 23.59
CA GLY A 175 17.32 -8.55 22.19
C GLY A 175 16.13 -8.55 21.24
N LEU A 176 16.41 -8.86 19.98
CA LEU A 176 15.43 -8.85 18.89
C LEU A 176 14.32 -9.90 19.06
N GLY A 177 14.61 -11.08 19.61
CA GLY A 177 13.58 -12.10 19.90
C GLY A 177 12.54 -11.60 20.91
N ASN A 178 12.96 -10.82 21.92
CA ASN A 178 12.04 -10.16 22.84
C ASN A 178 11.19 -9.09 22.14
N LEU A 179 11.78 -8.30 21.24
CA LEU A 179 11.04 -7.34 20.43
C LEU A 179 10.01 -8.04 19.53
N TYR A 180 10.37 -9.15 18.90
CA TYR A 180 9.44 -9.95 18.10
C TYR A 180 8.20 -10.35 18.91
N ALA A 181 8.43 -10.89 20.11
CA ALA A 181 7.35 -11.27 21.02
C ALA A 181 6.51 -10.05 21.46
N LEU A 182 7.16 -8.89 21.68
CA LEU A 182 6.46 -7.66 22.03
C LEU A 182 5.54 -7.19 20.90
N ARG A 183 5.95 -7.28 19.63
CA ARG A 183 5.10 -6.90 18.49
C ARG A 183 3.81 -7.72 18.42
N HIS A 184 3.86 -8.98 18.82
CA HIS A 184 2.71 -9.88 18.85
C HIS A 184 1.93 -9.84 20.18
N LYS A 185 2.37 -9.03 21.14
CA LYS A 185 1.76 -8.97 22.45
C LYS A 185 0.50 -8.12 22.43
N MET A 186 -0.61 -8.73 22.85
CA MET A 186 -1.84 -8.00 23.14
C MET A 186 -1.64 -7.12 24.39
N HIS A 187 -2.20 -5.93 24.36
CA HIS A 187 -2.17 -5.03 25.49
C HIS A 187 -2.99 -5.61 26.67
N LYS A 188 -2.55 -5.37 27.92
CA LYS A 188 -3.17 -5.96 29.12
C LYS A 188 -4.55 -5.38 29.45
N THR A 189 -4.75 -4.10 29.20
CA THR A 189 -5.95 -3.33 29.53
C THR A 189 -6.86 -3.07 28.33
N TRP A 190 -6.32 -2.50 27.25
CA TRP A 190 -7.06 -2.22 26.02
C TRP A 190 -6.98 -3.37 25.02
N SER A 191 -7.99 -3.47 24.15
CA SER A 191 -7.96 -4.35 23.00
C SER A 191 -6.94 -3.85 21.96
N GLY A 192 -6.12 -4.76 21.45
CA GLY A 192 -5.14 -4.47 20.40
C GLY A 192 -3.71 -4.87 20.75
N TYR A 193 -2.80 -4.67 19.80
CA TYR A 193 -1.43 -5.18 19.83
C TYR A 193 -0.40 -4.06 19.77
N PHE A 194 0.80 -4.33 20.30
CA PHE A 194 1.96 -3.43 20.20
C PHE A 194 2.70 -3.52 18.85
N TYR A 195 1.96 -3.77 17.77
CA TYR A 195 2.47 -3.69 16.41
C TYR A 195 1.98 -2.43 15.70
N PHE A 196 2.92 -1.70 15.12
CA PHE A 196 2.66 -0.37 14.54
C PHE A 196 3.00 -0.29 13.06
N GLY A 197 3.22 -1.43 12.41
CA GLY A 197 3.45 -1.50 10.96
C GLY A 197 4.73 -0.81 10.53
N GLU A 198 5.81 -1.03 11.29
CA GLU A 198 7.09 -0.38 11.04
C GLU A 198 7.83 -1.02 9.86
N TYR A 199 8.36 -0.17 9.00
CA TYR A 199 9.23 -0.52 7.88
C TYR A 199 10.51 0.29 8.01
N LEU A 200 11.64 -0.32 7.69
CA LEU A 200 12.95 0.33 7.72
C LEU A 200 13.47 0.49 6.29
N SER A 201 13.98 1.68 5.99
CA SER A 201 14.92 1.87 4.89
C SER A 201 16.33 1.97 5.43
N GLN A 202 17.30 1.59 4.61
CA GLN A 202 18.71 1.76 4.92
C GLN A 202 19.30 2.96 4.18
N GLY A 203 20.23 3.66 4.81
CA GLY A 203 21.11 4.59 4.13
C GLY A 203 20.38 5.89 3.78
N GLN A 204 20.20 6.18 2.49
CA GLN A 204 19.50 7.38 2.04
C GLN A 204 18.35 7.09 1.06
N VAL A 205 17.27 7.85 1.19
CA VAL A 205 16.07 7.77 0.36
C VAL A 205 15.86 9.13 -0.31
N ASP A 206 15.83 9.15 -1.65
CA ASP A 206 15.48 10.33 -2.46
C ASP A 206 13.98 10.57 -2.44
N LEU A 207 13.58 11.77 -2.01
CA LEU A 207 12.20 12.17 -1.88
C LEU A 207 11.66 12.94 -3.08
N LYS A 208 12.52 13.41 -4.00
CA LYS A 208 12.14 14.33 -5.07
C LYS A 208 11.12 13.71 -6.03
N GLY A 209 9.91 14.29 -6.07
CA GLY A 209 8.80 13.81 -6.92
C GLY A 209 8.19 12.45 -6.48
N ARG A 210 8.64 11.91 -5.35
CA ARG A 210 8.25 10.58 -4.83
C ARG A 210 7.61 10.63 -3.45
N CYS A 211 7.50 11.82 -2.88
CA CYS A 211 6.85 12.06 -1.60
C CYS A 211 5.94 13.30 -1.64
N TYR A 212 5.23 13.50 -0.54
CA TYR A 212 4.69 14.80 -0.16
C TYR A 212 4.97 15.04 1.31
N ILE A 213 5.37 16.26 1.65
CA ILE A 213 5.69 16.67 3.02
C ILE A 213 4.79 17.85 3.40
N VAL A 214 4.15 17.74 4.55
CA VAL A 214 3.30 18.80 5.11
C VAL A 214 3.63 18.98 6.60
N SER A 215 3.48 20.19 7.12
CA SER A 215 3.56 20.39 8.58
C SER A 215 2.42 19.65 9.28
N CYS A 216 2.69 19.09 10.45
CA CYS A 216 1.69 18.42 11.26
C CYS A 216 0.62 19.39 11.78
N ASP A 217 0.92 20.68 11.89
CA ASP A 217 -0.04 21.74 12.20
C ASP A 217 -1.24 21.74 11.22
N ARG A 218 -0.94 21.69 9.92
CA ARG A 218 -1.97 21.66 8.85
C ARG A 218 -2.85 20.42 8.88
N VAL A 219 -2.40 19.35 9.54
CA VAL A 219 -3.14 18.08 9.63
C VAL A 219 -3.90 17.98 10.94
N ILE A 220 -3.24 18.29 12.06
CA ILE A 220 -3.78 18.08 13.42
C ILE A 220 -4.76 19.19 13.79
N ASN A 221 -4.44 20.45 13.51
CA ASN A 221 -5.29 21.58 13.90
C ASN A 221 -6.46 21.84 12.93
N HIS A 222 -6.47 21.19 11.76
CA HIS A 222 -7.52 21.31 10.74
C HIS A 222 -8.52 20.14 10.80
N HIS A 223 -9.23 19.97 11.92
CA HIS A 223 -10.32 18.98 12.09
C HIS A 223 -9.92 17.55 12.47
N LEU A 224 -8.65 17.22 12.71
CA LEU A 224 -8.29 15.87 13.18
C LEU A 224 -9.00 15.51 14.49
N PHE A 225 -9.14 16.45 15.41
CA PHE A 225 -9.83 16.23 16.69
C PHE A 225 -11.34 16.00 16.55
N GLN A 226 -11.95 16.49 15.47
CA GLN A 226 -13.32 16.16 15.11
C GLN A 226 -13.39 14.72 14.58
N LEU A 227 -12.42 14.33 13.74
CA LEU A 227 -12.35 12.97 13.22
C LEU A 227 -12.10 11.94 14.32
N MET A 228 -11.17 12.23 15.22
CA MET A 228 -10.79 11.28 16.26
C MET A 228 -10.47 12.04 17.55
N PRO A 229 -11.49 12.28 18.40
CA PRO A 229 -11.34 13.03 19.64
C PRO A 229 -10.26 12.50 20.59
N GLY A 230 -9.91 11.21 20.48
CA GLY A 230 -8.81 10.62 21.24
C GLY A 230 -7.47 11.31 21.03
N PHE A 231 -7.19 11.85 19.84
CA PHE A 231 -5.99 12.66 19.61
C PHE A 231 -6.00 13.96 20.43
N LYS A 232 -7.17 14.57 20.63
CA LYS A 232 -7.29 15.79 21.43
C LYS A 232 -6.93 15.52 22.89
N ALA A 233 -7.39 14.40 23.45
CA ALA A 233 -7.05 13.99 24.81
C ALA A 233 -5.52 13.82 24.96
N ASN A 234 -4.89 13.14 24.01
CA ASN A 234 -3.43 12.93 24.02
C ASN A 234 -2.64 14.23 23.76
N TYR A 235 -3.20 15.16 22.99
CA TYR A 235 -2.60 16.46 22.71
C TYR A 235 -2.57 17.37 23.94
N LEU A 236 -3.61 17.28 24.79
CA LEU A 236 -3.74 18.06 26.02
C LEU A 236 -3.03 17.42 27.22
N ASP A 237 -2.62 16.16 27.11
CA ASP A 237 -1.89 15.45 28.16
C ASP A 237 -0.41 15.88 28.16
N GLU A 238 -0.02 16.63 29.20
CA GLU A 238 1.36 17.06 29.45
C GLU A 238 2.16 16.03 30.27
N GLY A 239 1.58 14.87 30.60
CA GLY A 239 2.20 13.80 31.37
C GLY A 239 3.24 12.96 30.59
N ASP A 240 3.88 12.03 31.32
CA ASP A 240 4.91 11.14 30.77
C ASP A 240 4.33 10.27 29.64
N PRO A 241 4.93 10.24 28.43
CA PRO A 241 4.17 9.81 27.27
C PRO A 241 4.26 8.29 27.08
N GLU A 242 3.25 7.57 27.54
CA GLU A 242 2.99 6.20 27.10
C GLU A 242 2.38 6.20 25.68
N TRP A 243 3.05 6.82 24.72
CA TRP A 243 2.50 7.08 23.39
C TRP A 243 2.15 5.77 22.65
N ALA A 244 2.88 4.69 22.90
CA ALA A 244 2.56 3.36 22.39
C ALA A 244 1.21 2.86 22.92
N ASN A 245 0.93 3.07 24.22
CA ASN A 245 -0.37 2.75 24.82
C ASN A 245 -1.47 3.66 24.27
N ALA A 246 -1.14 4.93 23.98
CA ALA A 246 -2.08 5.85 23.36
C ALA A 246 -2.52 5.36 21.96
N VAL A 247 -1.61 4.81 21.14
CA VAL A 247 -1.96 4.18 19.86
C VAL A 247 -2.89 2.99 20.05
N VAL A 248 -2.60 2.10 21.01
CA VAL A 248 -3.48 0.95 21.30
C VAL A 248 -4.86 1.44 21.74
N ARG A 249 -4.94 2.44 22.63
CA ARG A 249 -6.21 3.02 23.08
C ARG A 249 -7.00 3.65 21.92
N LEU A 250 -6.33 4.33 20.99
CA LEU A 250 -6.97 4.88 19.79
C LEU A 250 -7.58 3.78 18.89
N ARG A 251 -7.03 2.56 18.92
CA ARG A 251 -7.54 1.41 18.16
C ARG A 251 -8.64 0.64 18.87
N GLU A 252 -8.89 0.88 20.16
CA GLU A 252 -9.87 0.14 20.95
C GLU A 252 -11.27 0.05 20.30
N PRO A 253 -11.81 1.12 19.67
CA PRO A 253 -13.10 1.05 19.00
C PRO A 253 -13.20 0.02 17.86
N PHE A 254 -12.09 -0.37 17.24
CA PHE A 254 -12.08 -1.36 16.15
C PHE A 254 -12.33 -2.80 16.63
N TYR A 255 -12.19 -3.05 17.93
CA TYR A 255 -12.35 -4.37 18.53
C TYR A 255 -13.68 -4.52 19.26
N ALA A 256 -14.55 -3.51 19.21
CA ALA A 256 -15.82 -3.54 19.88
C ALA A 256 -16.85 -4.36 19.09
N ASP A 257 -17.70 -5.11 19.82
CA ASP A 257 -18.72 -6.00 19.25
C ASP A 257 -19.98 -5.23 18.77
N TYR A 258 -19.78 -4.16 17.98
CA TYR A 258 -20.87 -3.45 17.33
C TYR A 258 -20.59 -3.23 15.84
N GLN A 259 -21.66 -3.17 15.07
CA GLN A 259 -21.58 -2.80 13.66
C GLN A 259 -21.37 -1.28 13.55
N PRO A 260 -20.32 -0.81 12.86
CA PRO A 260 -20.12 0.62 12.65
C PRO A 260 -21.35 1.25 12.00
N GLY A 261 -21.73 2.43 12.47
CA GLY A 261 -22.79 3.23 11.86
C GLY A 261 -22.41 3.75 10.46
N ALA A 262 -23.35 4.46 9.84
CA ALA A 262 -23.04 5.22 8.63
C ALA A 262 -22.04 6.33 8.95
N THR A 263 -21.18 6.65 7.98
CA THR A 263 -20.22 7.74 8.09
C THR A 263 -20.96 9.06 8.12
N GLU A 264 -20.76 9.83 9.19
CA GLU A 264 -21.40 11.13 9.35
C GLU A 264 -20.90 12.12 8.28
N PRO A 265 -21.78 12.96 7.70
CA PRO A 265 -21.36 13.96 6.72
C PRO A 265 -20.28 14.92 7.24
N ALA A 266 -20.32 15.23 8.54
CA ALA A 266 -19.33 16.07 9.19
C ALA A 266 -17.93 15.45 9.17
N ASP A 267 -17.85 14.12 9.21
CA ASP A 267 -16.60 13.38 9.19
C ASP A 267 -16.00 13.30 7.80
N LEU A 268 -16.83 13.05 6.78
CA LEU A 268 -16.41 13.15 5.39
C LEU A 268 -15.83 14.53 5.09
N GLN A 269 -16.53 15.59 5.52
CA GLN A 269 -16.07 16.96 5.33
C GLN A 269 -14.75 17.26 6.05
N ALA A 270 -14.59 16.76 7.28
CA ALA A 270 -13.34 16.93 8.04
C ALA A 270 -12.17 16.21 7.35
N ALA A 271 -12.38 14.97 6.91
CA ALA A 271 -11.36 14.20 6.20
C ALA A 271 -11.00 14.83 4.84
N GLU A 272 -11.99 15.32 4.09
CA GLU A 272 -11.78 16.07 2.84
C GLU A 272 -10.95 17.33 3.08
N THR A 273 -11.30 18.11 4.11
CA THR A 273 -10.60 19.36 4.47
C THR A 273 -9.12 19.14 4.80
N ILE A 274 -8.79 18.08 5.55
CA ILE A 274 -7.39 17.70 5.83
C ILE A 274 -6.72 17.21 4.54
N SER A 275 -7.39 16.36 3.76
CA SER A 275 -6.82 15.81 2.52
C SER A 275 -6.48 16.90 1.49
N CYS A 276 -7.20 18.03 1.50
CA CYS A 276 -6.95 19.18 0.64
C CYS A 276 -5.62 19.90 0.94
N GLN A 277 -4.95 19.60 2.07
CA GLN A 277 -3.59 20.05 2.35
C GLN A 277 -2.54 19.33 1.50
N PHE A 278 -2.95 18.26 0.81
CA PHE A 278 -2.12 17.44 -0.06
C PHE A 278 -2.41 17.73 -1.53
N GLU A 279 -1.37 17.66 -2.36
CA GLU A 279 -1.47 17.71 -3.82
C GLU A 279 -2.27 16.52 -4.37
N ALA A 280 -2.81 16.67 -5.59
CA ALA A 280 -3.75 15.72 -6.20
C ALA A 280 -3.33 14.24 -6.13
N PRO A 281 -2.07 13.84 -6.42
CA PRO A 281 -1.68 12.42 -6.34
C PRO A 281 -1.83 11.81 -4.93
N TRP A 282 -1.73 12.64 -3.90
CA TRP A 282 -1.67 12.25 -2.48
C TRP A 282 -2.97 12.50 -1.73
N ARG A 283 -3.83 13.40 -2.26
CA ARG A 283 -5.11 13.78 -1.66
C ARG A 283 -6.01 12.58 -1.41
N LEU A 284 -6.28 11.77 -2.44
CA LEU A 284 -7.19 10.63 -2.29
C LEU A 284 -6.63 9.56 -1.33
N PRO A 285 -5.36 9.13 -1.43
CA PRO A 285 -4.76 8.25 -0.42
C PRO A 285 -4.90 8.77 1.01
N MET A 286 -4.67 10.08 1.23
CA MET A 286 -4.83 10.68 2.55
C MET A 286 -6.28 10.71 3.01
N LEU A 287 -7.22 11.10 2.15
CA LEU A 287 -8.66 11.06 2.45
C LEU A 287 -9.09 9.68 2.96
N LEU A 288 -8.72 8.63 2.24
CA LEU A 288 -9.10 7.26 2.60
C LEU A 288 -8.41 6.78 3.89
N ASN A 289 -7.15 7.13 4.12
CA ASN A 289 -6.49 6.83 5.40
C ASN A 289 -7.13 7.58 6.57
N LEU A 290 -7.57 8.83 6.36
CA LEU A 290 -8.25 9.64 7.37
C LEU A 290 -9.63 9.07 7.72
N LEU A 291 -10.39 8.62 6.72
CA LEU A 291 -11.67 7.94 6.93
C LEU A 291 -11.49 6.59 7.64
N ALA A 292 -10.36 5.93 7.43
CA ALA A 292 -10.01 4.68 8.09
C ALA A 292 -9.45 4.84 9.51
N LEU A 293 -9.31 6.06 10.05
CA LEU A 293 -8.84 6.29 11.43
C LEU A 293 -9.83 5.80 12.49
N ARG A 294 -11.09 5.62 12.12
CA ARG A 294 -12.13 5.08 13.01
C ARG A 294 -12.89 3.94 12.34
N PRO A 295 -13.56 3.07 13.12
CA PRO A 295 -14.40 2.03 12.55
C PRO A 295 -15.51 2.63 11.67
N CYS A 296 -15.59 2.19 10.43
CA CYS A 296 -16.69 2.50 9.52
C CYS A 296 -16.98 1.29 8.63
N ARG A 297 -18.10 1.32 7.94
CA ARG A 297 -18.42 0.30 6.95
C ARG A 297 -17.55 0.50 5.71
N ALA A 298 -16.82 -0.54 5.31
CA ALA A 298 -15.99 -0.46 4.11
C ALA A 298 -16.81 -0.21 2.83
N ASP A 299 -18.06 -0.69 2.80
CA ASP A 299 -19.03 -0.53 1.72
C ASP A 299 -19.98 0.66 1.93
N ASP A 300 -19.61 1.63 2.78
CA ASP A 300 -20.46 2.78 3.08
C ASP A 300 -20.79 3.58 1.80
N PRO A 301 -22.09 3.67 1.43
CA PRO A 301 -22.51 4.38 0.22
C PRO A 301 -22.11 5.86 0.23
N ALA A 302 -22.02 6.50 1.40
CA ALA A 302 -21.62 7.89 1.51
C ALA A 302 -20.14 8.07 1.15
N ILE A 303 -19.27 7.17 1.62
CA ILE A 303 -17.84 7.15 1.26
C ILE A 303 -17.69 6.88 -0.24
N ILE A 304 -18.32 5.81 -0.75
CA ILE A 304 -18.21 5.41 -2.15
C ILE A 304 -18.67 6.55 -3.07
N SER A 305 -19.87 7.07 -2.85
CA SER A 305 -20.44 8.16 -3.66
C SER A 305 -19.54 9.42 -3.64
N HIS A 306 -19.04 9.79 -2.46
CA HIS A 306 -18.17 10.94 -2.31
C HIS A 306 -16.84 10.76 -3.06
N VAL A 307 -16.22 9.60 -2.94
CA VAL A 307 -14.94 9.31 -3.61
C VAL A 307 -15.12 9.17 -5.11
N SER A 308 -16.17 8.51 -5.60
CA SER A 308 -16.50 8.43 -7.03
C SER A 308 -16.60 9.82 -7.66
N ARG A 309 -17.23 10.77 -6.97
CA ARG A 309 -17.30 12.18 -7.41
C ARG A 309 -15.90 12.81 -7.55
N ILE A 310 -15.00 12.55 -6.60
CA ILE A 310 -13.61 13.05 -6.66
C ILE A 310 -12.86 12.45 -7.86
N ILE A 311 -12.98 11.13 -8.08
CA ILE A 311 -12.32 10.43 -9.19
C ILE A 311 -12.82 10.97 -10.53
N HIS A 312 -14.13 11.16 -10.68
CA HIS A 312 -14.70 11.61 -11.95
C HIS A 312 -14.30 13.03 -12.32
N ASN A 313 -14.04 13.88 -11.31
CA ASN A 313 -13.59 15.24 -11.53
C ASN A 313 -12.09 15.31 -11.87
N ASP A 314 -11.30 14.28 -11.56
CA ASP A 314 -9.86 14.27 -11.78
C ASP A 314 -9.28 12.84 -11.91
N ASN A 315 -8.94 12.50 -13.15
CA ASN A 315 -8.36 11.20 -13.54
C ASN A 315 -7.05 10.86 -12.82
N ALA A 316 -6.29 11.83 -12.31
CA ALA A 316 -5.06 11.57 -11.57
C ALA A 316 -5.32 10.74 -10.30
N HIS A 317 -6.47 10.93 -9.66
CA HIS A 317 -6.85 10.18 -8.45
C HIS A 317 -7.11 8.70 -8.73
N ARG A 318 -7.53 8.33 -9.94
CA ARG A 318 -7.81 6.93 -10.30
C ARG A 318 -6.56 6.07 -10.24
N ALA A 319 -5.40 6.62 -10.62
CA ALA A 319 -4.13 5.92 -10.54
C ALA A 319 -3.73 5.63 -9.08
N SER A 320 -4.12 6.49 -8.14
CA SER A 320 -3.83 6.34 -6.70
C SER A 320 -4.60 5.20 -6.03
N LEU A 321 -5.72 4.74 -6.62
CA LEU A 321 -6.57 3.65 -6.12
C LEU A 321 -6.10 2.24 -6.48
N LYS A 322 -5.16 2.11 -7.43
CA LYS A 322 -4.43 0.85 -7.70
C LYS A 322 -3.43 0.51 -6.59
N ALA A 323 -3.68 0.99 -5.36
CA ALA A 323 -2.78 0.82 -4.25
C ALA A 323 -2.78 -0.64 -3.79
N ARG A 324 -1.63 -1.30 -3.88
CA ARG A 324 -1.40 -2.54 -3.15
C ARG A 324 -1.37 -2.20 -1.66
N VAL A 325 -2.31 -2.75 -0.91
CA VAL A 325 -2.35 -2.61 0.54
C VAL A 325 -1.90 -3.94 1.16
N VAL A 326 -0.74 -3.91 1.80
CA VAL A 326 -0.27 -5.02 2.64
C VAL A 326 -0.75 -4.72 4.04
N ALA A 327 -1.88 -5.32 4.42
CA ALA A 327 -2.47 -5.13 5.73
C ALA A 327 -2.01 -6.25 6.66
N ASN A 328 -1.43 -5.86 7.80
CA ASN A 328 -1.15 -6.78 8.90
C ASN A 328 -2.41 -6.85 9.80
N ASP A 329 -2.78 -8.05 10.24
CA ASP A 329 -4.01 -8.26 11.01
C ASP A 329 -4.02 -7.57 12.38
N SER A 330 -2.87 -7.15 12.87
CA SER A 330 -2.72 -6.40 14.11
C SER A 330 -2.93 -4.89 13.95
N ILE A 331 -3.22 -4.39 12.74
CA ILE A 331 -3.33 -2.95 12.42
C ILE A 331 -4.70 -2.66 11.78
N PRO A 332 -5.75 -2.49 12.60
CA PRO A 332 -7.13 -2.48 12.12
C PRO A 332 -7.44 -1.29 11.20
N GLU A 333 -6.84 -0.12 11.43
CA GLU A 333 -7.02 1.05 10.56
C GLU A 333 -6.45 0.82 9.14
N VAL A 334 -5.34 0.07 9.02
CA VAL A 334 -4.73 -0.25 7.72
C VAL A 334 -5.55 -1.32 7.01
N GLN A 335 -6.11 -2.30 7.75
CA GLN A 335 -7.06 -3.25 7.20
C GLN A 335 -8.33 -2.55 6.70
N LEU A 336 -8.88 -1.60 7.45
CA LEU A 336 -10.06 -0.85 7.06
C LEU A 336 -9.79 -0.01 5.81
N PHE A 337 -8.65 0.69 5.74
CA PHE A 337 -8.20 1.39 4.54
C PHE A 337 -8.18 0.44 3.32
N SER A 338 -7.61 -0.76 3.46
CA SER A 338 -7.61 -1.78 2.40
C SER A 338 -9.03 -2.14 1.94
N LYS A 339 -9.93 -2.40 2.89
CA LYS A 339 -11.31 -2.77 2.61
C LYS A 339 -12.07 -1.64 1.90
N ILE A 340 -11.89 -0.39 2.32
CA ILE A 340 -12.49 0.79 1.68
C ILE A 340 -11.99 0.94 0.24
N VAL A 341 -10.67 0.86 0.01
CA VAL A 341 -10.08 0.94 -1.34
C VAL A 341 -10.66 -0.17 -2.24
N ASN A 342 -10.77 -1.39 -1.73
CA ASN A 342 -11.33 -2.52 -2.48
C ASN A 342 -12.82 -2.32 -2.80
N ALA A 343 -13.61 -1.79 -1.87
CA ALA A 343 -15.03 -1.50 -2.10
C ALA A 343 -15.22 -0.41 -3.17
N ILE A 344 -14.40 0.64 -3.13
CA ILE A 344 -14.40 1.69 -4.16
C ILE A 344 -14.02 1.12 -5.53
N ASN A 345 -12.93 0.34 -5.60
CA ASN A 345 -12.49 -0.26 -6.87
C ASN A 345 -13.60 -1.13 -7.48
N LYS A 346 -14.25 -1.98 -6.68
CA LYS A 346 -15.41 -2.78 -7.13
C LYS A 346 -16.56 -1.91 -7.63
N SER A 347 -16.90 -0.84 -6.91
CA SER A 347 -17.98 0.07 -7.35
C SER A 347 -17.64 0.79 -8.66
N GLU A 348 -16.38 1.19 -8.84
CA GLU A 348 -15.94 1.85 -10.07
C GLU A 348 -15.89 0.89 -11.26
N GLU A 349 -15.56 -0.39 -11.01
CA GLU A 349 -15.65 -1.45 -12.03
C GLU A 349 -17.09 -1.68 -12.48
N VAL A 350 -18.03 -1.83 -11.55
CA VAL A 350 -19.46 -1.98 -11.87
C VAL A 350 -19.98 -0.78 -12.66
N ARG A 351 -19.69 0.45 -12.20
CA ARG A 351 -20.11 1.67 -12.90
C ARG A 351 -19.54 1.73 -14.32
N TRP A 352 -18.28 1.35 -14.50
CA TRP A 352 -17.65 1.32 -15.82
C TRP A 352 -18.33 0.32 -16.77
N VAL A 353 -18.67 -0.87 -16.28
CA VAL A 353 -19.43 -1.87 -17.06
C VAL A 353 -20.81 -1.34 -17.44
N GLU A 354 -21.52 -0.71 -16.50
CA GLU A 354 -22.83 -0.11 -16.77
C GLU A 354 -22.75 1.01 -17.81
N ASP A 355 -21.75 1.88 -17.74
CA ASP A 355 -21.57 2.97 -18.70
C ASP A 355 -21.26 2.43 -20.11
N ILE A 356 -20.48 1.35 -20.22
CA ILE A 356 -20.28 0.65 -21.51
C ILE A 356 -21.59 0.08 -22.01
N GLN A 357 -22.36 -0.60 -21.15
CA GLN A 357 -23.64 -1.19 -21.55
C GLN A 357 -24.62 -0.12 -22.02
N ARG A 358 -24.65 1.06 -21.38
CA ARG A 358 -25.46 2.21 -21.82
C ARG A 358 -25.01 2.75 -23.19
N GLN A 359 -23.70 2.83 -23.43
CA GLN A 359 -23.15 3.26 -24.72
C GLN A 359 -23.48 2.28 -25.85
N ILE A 360 -23.45 0.97 -25.57
CA ILE A 360 -23.87 -0.06 -26.53
C ILE A 360 -25.37 0.04 -26.82
N ASN A 361 -26.18 0.28 -25.79
CA ASN A 361 -27.65 0.33 -25.89
C ASN A 361 -28.20 1.70 -26.35
N THR A 362 -27.36 2.65 -26.77
CA THR A 362 -27.82 3.98 -27.16
C THR A 362 -28.57 3.92 -28.51
N PRO A 363 -29.76 4.55 -28.65
CA PRO A 363 -30.60 4.43 -29.85
C PRO A 363 -29.96 4.84 -31.17
N GLU A 364 -28.87 5.62 -31.17
CA GLU A 364 -28.13 5.97 -32.39
C GLU A 364 -27.40 4.76 -33.00
N VAL A 365 -26.94 3.81 -32.17
CA VAL A 365 -26.39 2.52 -32.61
C VAL A 365 -27.51 1.61 -33.12
N ALA A 366 -28.70 1.68 -32.50
CA ALA A 366 -29.90 0.96 -32.95
C ALA A 366 -30.60 1.62 -34.17
N ALA A 367 -30.39 2.91 -34.42
CA ALA A 367 -30.96 3.63 -35.56
C ALA A 367 -30.10 3.49 -36.81
N GLN A 368 -28.78 3.32 -36.65
CA GLN A 368 -27.87 2.92 -37.74
C GLN A 368 -28.12 1.49 -38.24
N SER A 369 -28.77 0.63 -37.45
CA SER A 369 -29.22 -0.71 -37.88
C SER A 369 -30.64 -0.74 -38.47
N VAL A 370 -31.43 0.34 -38.34
CA VAL A 370 -32.85 0.36 -38.78
C VAL A 370 -33.08 1.18 -40.05
N ASN A 371 -32.11 1.98 -40.52
CA ASN A 371 -32.31 2.77 -41.74
C ASN A 371 -31.83 2.08 -43.02
N ARG A 372 -32.46 0.94 -43.37
CA ARG A 372 -32.68 0.52 -44.76
C ARG A 372 -34.03 -0.19 -44.87
N ASN A 373 -34.93 0.42 -45.64
CA ASN A 373 -36.16 -0.19 -46.15
C ASN A 373 -35.86 -1.50 -46.89
N SER A 374 -35.95 -2.65 -46.21
CA SER A 374 -36.14 -3.96 -46.84
C SER A 374 -36.38 -5.03 -45.77
N ASP A 375 -37.58 -5.60 -45.81
CA ASP A 375 -38.04 -6.93 -45.32
C ASP A 375 -37.55 -7.46 -43.94
N PRO A 376 -38.44 -7.77 -42.97
CA PRO A 376 -38.05 -8.10 -41.58
C PRO A 376 -37.36 -9.46 -41.35
N GLN A 377 -36.91 -10.18 -42.37
CA GLN A 377 -36.43 -11.57 -42.20
C GLN A 377 -34.92 -11.78 -42.24
N HIS A 378 -34.10 -10.77 -42.53
CA HIS A 378 -32.63 -10.89 -42.39
C HIS A 378 -31.98 -9.55 -42.07
N ILE A 379 -31.67 -9.33 -40.79
CA ILE A 379 -30.77 -8.25 -40.37
C ILE A 379 -29.35 -8.79 -40.52
N ASP A 380 -28.65 -8.32 -41.56
CA ASP A 380 -27.24 -8.62 -41.78
C ASP A 380 -26.36 -7.66 -40.94
N ILE A 381 -25.90 -8.18 -39.80
CA ILE A 381 -25.12 -7.46 -38.78
C ILE A 381 -23.72 -7.10 -39.31
N THR A 382 -23.27 -7.66 -40.44
CA THR A 382 -21.92 -7.40 -41.00
C THR A 382 -21.72 -5.98 -41.57
N THR A 383 -22.77 -5.14 -41.59
CA THR A 383 -22.74 -3.81 -42.22
C THR A 383 -22.68 -2.62 -41.25
N ILE A 384 -22.55 -2.86 -39.94
CA ILE A 384 -22.45 -1.78 -38.94
C ILE A 384 -21.07 -1.10 -39.06
N LYS A 385 -21.03 0.10 -39.64
CA LYS A 385 -19.84 0.95 -39.67
C LYS A 385 -19.72 1.70 -38.34
N PHE A 386 -18.84 1.23 -37.47
CA PHE A 386 -18.42 1.98 -36.29
C PHE A 386 -17.64 3.23 -36.72
N ASP A 387 -17.92 4.37 -36.10
CA ASP A 387 -17.08 5.55 -36.26
C ASP A 387 -15.73 5.35 -35.56
N SER A 388 -14.75 6.25 -35.82
CA SER A 388 -13.41 6.08 -35.25
C SER A 388 -13.40 6.13 -33.72
N LYS A 389 -14.30 6.89 -33.10
CA LYS A 389 -14.38 6.99 -31.63
C LYS A 389 -14.93 5.71 -31.02
N GLN A 390 -15.91 5.08 -31.67
CA GLN A 390 -16.45 3.78 -31.29
C GLN A 390 -15.42 2.67 -31.46
N LEU A 391 -14.62 2.71 -32.53
CA LEU A 391 -13.53 1.76 -32.76
C LEU A 391 -12.41 1.92 -31.74
N ASP A 392 -12.07 3.16 -31.37
CA ASP A 392 -11.07 3.44 -30.32
C ASP A 392 -11.57 3.01 -28.93
N ALA A 393 -12.87 3.19 -28.64
CA ALA A 393 -13.50 2.69 -27.42
C ALA A 393 -13.48 1.16 -27.36
N LEU A 394 -13.82 0.47 -28.46
CA LEU A 394 -13.74 -0.99 -28.57
C LEU A 394 -12.32 -1.52 -28.37
N LYS A 395 -11.31 -0.88 -28.98
CA LYS A 395 -9.90 -1.24 -28.78
C LYS A 395 -9.42 -0.99 -27.35
N ALA A 396 -9.91 0.05 -26.69
CA ALA A 396 -9.62 0.32 -25.29
C ALA A 396 -10.26 -0.74 -24.37
N ILE A 397 -11.48 -1.19 -24.68
CA ILE A 397 -12.17 -2.30 -24.01
C ILE A 397 -11.40 -3.60 -24.21
N GLU A 398 -10.98 -3.90 -25.44
CA GLU A 398 -10.21 -5.11 -25.78
C GLU A 398 -8.89 -5.17 -25.01
N ARG A 399 -8.11 -4.09 -25.01
CA ARG A 399 -6.86 -4.01 -24.23
C ARG A 399 -7.09 -4.21 -22.73
N ARG A 400 -8.20 -3.68 -22.21
CA ARG A 400 -8.56 -3.81 -20.78
C ARG A 400 -9.01 -5.23 -20.43
N LEU A 401 -9.76 -5.89 -21.31
CA LEU A 401 -10.14 -7.29 -21.15
C LEU A 401 -8.91 -8.19 -21.17
N ASP A 402 -7.94 -7.92 -22.04
CA ASP A 402 -6.66 -8.65 -22.06
C ASP A 402 -5.87 -8.45 -20.75
N GLU A 403 -5.82 -7.22 -20.22
CA GLU A 403 -5.22 -6.94 -18.90
C GLU A 403 -5.91 -7.72 -17.77
N ILE A 404 -7.25 -7.78 -17.79
CA ILE A 404 -8.03 -8.53 -16.80
C ILE A 404 -7.78 -10.02 -16.93
N VAL A 405 -7.78 -10.57 -18.14
CA VAL A 405 -7.49 -12.00 -18.40
C VAL A 405 -6.07 -12.36 -17.93
N VAL A 406 -5.08 -11.50 -18.17
CA VAL A 406 -3.72 -11.69 -17.65
C VAL A 406 -3.70 -11.66 -16.13
N SER A 407 -4.45 -10.75 -15.50
CA SER A 407 -4.58 -10.69 -14.04
C SER A 407 -5.24 -11.94 -13.45
N ILE A 408 -6.32 -12.43 -14.07
CA ILE A 408 -7.03 -13.64 -13.63
C ILE A 408 -6.12 -14.87 -13.73
N ARG A 409 -5.41 -15.04 -14.84
CA ARG A 409 -4.41 -16.13 -15.00
C ARG A 409 -3.26 -16.01 -14.00
N GLY A 410 -2.85 -14.77 -13.67
CA GLY A 410 -1.90 -14.51 -12.58
C GLY A 410 -2.42 -14.98 -11.22
N SER A 411 -3.71 -14.74 -10.95
CA SER A 411 -4.38 -15.20 -9.73
C SER A 411 -4.60 -16.71 -9.69
N GLU A 412 -4.91 -17.36 -10.81
CA GLU A 412 -5.00 -18.83 -10.92
C GLU A 412 -3.68 -19.48 -10.49
N LYS A 413 -2.55 -18.97 -11.01
CA LYS A 413 -1.23 -19.44 -10.60
C LYS A 413 -0.94 -19.21 -9.11
N GLN A 414 -1.41 -18.09 -8.53
CA GLN A 414 -1.26 -17.82 -7.10
C GLN A 414 -2.13 -18.75 -6.24
N VAL A 415 -3.32 -19.13 -6.71
CA VAL A 415 -4.19 -20.10 -6.04
C VAL A 415 -3.54 -21.48 -6.08
N ASP A 416 -2.97 -21.89 -7.21
CA ASP A 416 -2.23 -23.15 -7.30
C ASP A 416 -1.01 -23.16 -6.37
N GLU A 417 -0.21 -22.08 -6.34
CA GLU A 417 0.92 -21.94 -5.42
C GLU A 417 0.48 -21.95 -3.94
N LEU A 418 -0.69 -21.39 -3.62
CA LEU A 418 -1.29 -21.46 -2.29
C LEU A 418 -1.76 -22.87 -1.92
N CYS A 419 -2.38 -23.59 -2.85
CA CYS A 419 -2.78 -24.98 -2.69
C CYS A 419 -1.55 -25.89 -2.45
N ASP A 420 -0.48 -25.71 -3.22
CA ASP A 420 0.78 -26.46 -3.07
C ASP A 420 1.44 -26.18 -1.71
N ARG A 421 1.42 -24.91 -1.27
CA ARG A 421 1.93 -24.51 0.06
C ARG A 421 1.08 -25.09 1.19
N LEU A 422 -0.25 -25.09 1.05
CA LEU A 422 -1.17 -25.70 2.00
C LEU A 422 -0.92 -27.21 2.12
N GLN A 423 -0.78 -27.92 1.01
CA GLN A 423 -0.42 -29.34 1.01
C GLN A 423 0.94 -29.60 1.66
N THR A 424 1.92 -28.72 1.44
CA THR A 424 3.27 -28.83 2.04
C THR A 424 3.27 -28.58 3.56
N VAL A 425 2.47 -27.62 4.03
CA VAL A 425 2.32 -27.29 5.46
C VAL A 425 1.54 -28.39 6.18
N VAL A 426 0.51 -28.92 5.56
CA VAL A 426 -0.35 -29.97 6.13
C VAL A 426 0.32 -31.34 6.07
N GLY A 427 1.15 -31.66 5.08
CA GLY A 427 2.00 -32.87 5.12
C GLY A 427 2.96 -32.93 6.33
N ARG A 428 3.10 -31.85 7.10
CA ARG A 428 3.86 -31.79 8.36
C ARG A 428 2.99 -31.94 9.61
N HIS A 429 1.67 -31.88 9.53
CA HIS A 429 0.73 -31.94 10.67
C HIS A 429 -0.38 -32.94 10.34
N SER A 430 -0.70 -33.91 11.20
CA SER A 430 -1.68 -34.98 10.90
C SER A 430 -3.13 -34.47 10.84
N VAL A 431 -3.45 -33.70 9.80
CA VAL A 431 -4.82 -33.39 9.38
C VAL A 431 -5.29 -34.55 8.52
N ASP A 432 -6.57 -34.88 8.64
CA ASP A 432 -7.22 -35.92 7.84
C ASP A 432 -7.18 -35.54 6.35
N ASP A 433 -6.70 -36.46 5.50
CA ASP A 433 -6.53 -36.23 4.06
C ASP A 433 -7.87 -35.95 3.36
N ASP A 434 -8.97 -36.47 3.91
CA ASP A 434 -10.32 -36.27 3.39
C ASP A 434 -10.81 -34.81 3.60
N GLU A 435 -10.54 -34.22 4.76
CA GLU A 435 -10.93 -32.84 5.08
C GLU A 435 -10.12 -31.81 4.25
N LEU A 436 -8.85 -32.11 3.97
CA LEU A 436 -7.99 -31.29 3.13
C LEU A 436 -8.43 -31.32 1.65
N THR A 437 -8.84 -32.50 1.19
CA THR A 437 -9.36 -32.70 -0.17
C THR A 437 -10.66 -31.93 -0.36
N GLU A 438 -11.53 -31.91 0.66
CA GLU A 438 -12.78 -31.16 0.65
C GLU A 438 -12.56 -29.64 0.59
N ILE A 439 -11.69 -29.08 1.44
CA ILE A 439 -11.38 -27.64 1.45
C ILE A 439 -10.75 -27.20 0.13
N THR A 440 -9.81 -27.99 -0.41
CA THR A 440 -9.17 -27.71 -1.71
C THR A 440 -10.19 -27.77 -2.84
N GLY A 441 -11.12 -28.72 -2.78
CA GLY A 441 -12.24 -28.83 -3.72
C GLY A 441 -13.14 -27.60 -3.71
N ILE A 442 -13.54 -27.12 -2.52
CA ILE A 442 -14.42 -25.94 -2.37
C ILE A 442 -13.77 -24.67 -2.93
N VAL A 443 -12.47 -24.47 -2.68
CA VAL A 443 -11.73 -23.30 -3.19
C VAL A 443 -11.65 -23.34 -4.72
N LYS A 444 -11.30 -24.51 -5.29
CA LYS A 444 -11.24 -24.70 -6.75
C LYS A 444 -12.61 -24.55 -7.40
N GLU A 445 -13.67 -25.09 -6.80
CA GLU A 445 -15.04 -25.00 -7.32
C GLU A 445 -15.54 -23.55 -7.32
N ARG A 446 -15.33 -22.80 -6.24
CA ARG A 446 -15.71 -21.37 -6.17
C ARG A 446 -14.93 -20.51 -7.16
N PHE A 447 -13.64 -20.78 -7.34
CA PHE A 447 -12.80 -20.08 -8.30
C PHE A 447 -13.23 -20.39 -9.75
N ASN A 448 -13.48 -21.67 -10.06
CA ASN A 448 -13.98 -22.10 -11.37
C ASN A 448 -15.37 -21.54 -11.67
N ALA A 449 -16.26 -21.43 -10.69
CA ALA A 449 -17.58 -20.82 -10.87
C ALA A 449 -17.48 -19.33 -11.26
N GLU A 450 -16.52 -18.59 -10.71
CA GLU A 450 -16.26 -17.20 -11.12
C GLU A 450 -15.60 -17.11 -12.50
N ILE A 451 -14.72 -18.06 -12.86
CA ILE A 451 -14.19 -18.18 -14.22
C ILE A 451 -15.32 -18.43 -15.21
N VAL A 452 -16.23 -19.37 -14.94
CA VAL A 452 -17.36 -19.70 -15.83
C VAL A 452 -18.28 -18.48 -16.00
N ARG A 453 -18.62 -17.76 -14.92
CA ARG A 453 -19.40 -16.51 -15.03
C ARG A 453 -18.70 -15.47 -15.91
N PHE A 454 -17.38 -15.38 -15.82
CA PHE A 454 -16.57 -14.49 -16.63
C PHE A 454 -16.47 -14.96 -18.10
N GLU A 455 -16.33 -16.26 -18.34
CA GLU A 455 -16.33 -16.87 -19.67
C GLU A 455 -17.71 -16.77 -20.35
N GLU A 456 -18.80 -16.87 -19.61
CA GLU A 456 -20.17 -16.59 -20.09
C GLU A 456 -20.32 -15.11 -20.48
N ALA A 457 -19.81 -14.19 -19.64
CA ALA A 457 -19.75 -12.77 -19.98
C ALA A 457 -18.83 -12.49 -21.19
N SER A 458 -17.79 -13.30 -21.40
CA SER A 458 -16.90 -13.27 -22.56
C SER A 458 -17.52 -13.96 -23.78
N ALA A 459 -18.39 -14.97 -23.63
CA ALA A 459 -19.08 -15.61 -24.74
C ALA A 459 -20.11 -14.67 -25.38
N LEU A 460 -20.66 -13.73 -24.61
CA LEU A 460 -21.39 -12.56 -25.12
C LEU A 460 -20.55 -11.69 -26.09
N LYS A 461 -19.20 -11.70 -25.99
CA LYS A 461 -18.27 -11.09 -26.97
C LYS A 461 -18.32 -11.77 -28.33
N ASN A 462 -18.49 -13.10 -28.35
CA ASN A 462 -18.52 -13.91 -29.58
C ASN A 462 -19.89 -13.93 -30.27
N ALA A 463 -20.94 -13.46 -29.59
CA ALA A 463 -22.25 -13.23 -30.19
C ALA A 463 -22.31 -11.94 -31.03
N VAL A 464 -21.27 -11.10 -30.97
CA VAL A 464 -21.08 -9.93 -31.83
C VAL A 464 -20.20 -10.35 -33.02
N PRO A 465 -20.67 -10.23 -34.28
CA PRO A 465 -19.92 -10.75 -35.41
C PRO A 465 -18.64 -9.94 -35.67
N VAL A 466 -17.51 -10.64 -35.71
CA VAL A 466 -16.20 -10.12 -36.06
C VAL A 466 -16.16 -9.79 -37.55
N VAL A 467 -16.02 -8.50 -37.89
CA VAL A 467 -15.82 -8.04 -39.27
C VAL A 467 -14.39 -8.38 -39.69
N VAL A 468 -14.22 -9.35 -40.59
CA VAL A 468 -12.95 -9.66 -41.24
C VAL A 468 -12.72 -8.65 -42.37
N LEU A 469 -11.75 -7.74 -42.19
CA LEU A 469 -11.32 -6.80 -43.23
C LEU A 469 -10.47 -7.54 -44.28
N GLY A 470 -11.12 -8.03 -45.33
CA GLY A 470 -10.46 -8.50 -46.55
C GLY A 470 -10.02 -7.31 -47.41
N GLY A 471 -8.71 -7.07 -47.52
CA GLY A 471 -8.14 -6.08 -48.42
C GLY A 471 -8.17 -6.57 -49.87
N ALA A 472 -9.02 -5.97 -50.70
CA ALA A 472 -8.91 -6.03 -52.16
C ALA A 472 -8.31 -4.71 -52.66
N GLY A 473 -7.03 -4.75 -53.05
CA GLY A 473 -6.40 -3.68 -53.80
C GLY A 473 -6.81 -3.77 -55.26
N VAL A 474 -7.52 -2.75 -55.74
CA VAL A 474 -7.67 -2.46 -57.17
C VAL A 474 -6.90 -1.17 -57.43
N PHE A 475 -5.80 -1.31 -58.17
CA PHE A 475 -5.09 -0.20 -58.82
C PHE A 475 -5.84 0.11 -60.12
N GLU A 476 -6.38 1.32 -60.25
CA GLU A 476 -6.60 1.95 -61.55
C GLU A 476 -5.44 2.93 -61.80
N GLY A 477 -4.77 2.73 -62.93
CA GLY A 477 -3.75 3.61 -63.49
C GLY A 477 -3.81 3.51 -65.02
N GLU A 478 -4.13 4.66 -65.61
CA GLU A 478 -4.25 5.04 -67.03
C GLU A 478 -3.30 4.35 -68.03
N VAL A 479 -3.81 3.94 -69.21
CA VAL A 479 -3.68 4.61 -70.53
C VAL A 479 -4.91 4.29 -71.39
#